data_AF-A0A662X5F8-F1
#
_entry.id   AF-A0A662X5F8-F1
#
_cell.length_a   1.000
_cell.length_b   1.000
_cell.length_c   1.000
_cell.angle_alpha   90.00
_cell.angle_beta   90.00
_cell.angle_gamma   90.00
#
_symmetry.space_group_name_H-M   'P 1'
#
loop_
_entity.id
_entity.type
_entity.pdbx_description
1 polymer ?
#
loop_
_entity_poly.entity_id
_entity_poly.type
_entity_poly.pdbx_seq_one_letter_code
_entity_poly.pdbx_strand_id
1 'polypeptide(L)'
;ELTWQLDTLPIGSRAMASSCLQVQLVCLSASLVIASAERPIALSSPDTATSPTSGLSADDAAVSADAADNRDGRQKRQLELIPTLLELLFFTPATSNSEGQEQRDADVESDDTGRQRFLSYVETQHEVSLVFEEQLLRKFPADALEVEPVRWKALQVASAGPGAFLSQLAVLTQLTTELARHKLSVFQISTYQSDYVLVKVEDLETAIACLQSFCSIEMESGEVLHVVLNSGVDQSEGEADAETPETHADEPQEADVAVHQHLLSVPDVELHLVQLDRTFVRRHMYSLVQLLFGHRDDGESSTSTSTAHFLSYSETGDDISVVTSDKRFLEEAQTLAAHGDERVLVSPDFWRPVQIGSAKLGFSETGIVAGQTRVLVNAGTTVFYLSTYATDFMLIKEDEWADALPILRSHFRVIEGSFASLTE
;
A
#
# COMPACT_ATOMS: atom_id res chain seq x y z
N GLU A 1 -35.10 -23.12 18.12
CA GLU A 1 -36.17 -22.94 17.13
C GLU A 1 -36.84 -21.60 17.35
N LEU A 2 -36.51 -20.60 16.53
CA LEU A 2 -37.22 -19.31 16.49
C LEU A 2 -37.17 -18.83 15.03
N THR A 3 -38.19 -19.26 14.29
CA THR A 3 -38.55 -18.83 12.94
C THR A 3 -39.18 -17.44 13.00
N TRP A 4 -38.72 -16.51 12.16
CA TRP A 4 -39.40 -15.23 11.92
C TRP A 4 -39.95 -15.18 10.48
N GLN A 5 -41.22 -14.82 10.40
CA GLN A 5 -42.09 -14.85 9.24
C GLN A 5 -41.71 -13.79 8.19
N LEU A 6 -41.75 -14.18 6.91
CA LEU A 6 -41.78 -13.25 5.78
C LEU A 6 -43.14 -12.57 5.72
N ASP A 7 -43.17 -11.26 5.96
CA ASP A 7 -44.29 -10.41 5.55
C ASP A 7 -44.10 -9.97 4.09
N THR A 8 -45.04 -10.40 3.25
CA THR A 8 -45.23 -9.98 1.87
C THR A 8 -45.75 -8.54 1.80
N LEU A 9 -45.08 -7.65 1.07
CA LEU A 9 -45.58 -6.33 0.69
C LEU A 9 -45.67 -6.17 -0.84
N PRO A 10 -46.57 -5.29 -1.34
CA PRO A 10 -47.23 -5.46 -2.63
C PRO A 10 -46.47 -4.88 -3.82
N ILE A 11 -46.70 -5.50 -4.97
CA ILE A 11 -46.24 -5.09 -6.30
C ILE A 11 -46.93 -3.76 -6.67
N GLY A 12 -46.17 -2.68 -6.72
CA GLY A 12 -46.61 -1.37 -7.20
C GLY A 12 -45.43 -0.57 -7.72
N SER A 13 -45.42 -0.29 -9.02
CA SER A 13 -44.36 0.45 -9.71
C SER A 13 -44.13 1.82 -9.08
N ARG A 14 -42.94 2.04 -8.55
CA ARG A 14 -42.44 3.36 -8.20
C ARG A 14 -40.95 3.36 -8.51
N ALA A 15 -40.52 4.34 -9.30
CA ALA A 15 -39.15 4.51 -9.79
C ALA A 15 -38.11 4.19 -8.71
N MET A 16 -37.14 3.34 -9.04
CA MET A 16 -35.97 3.12 -8.20
C MET A 16 -35.17 4.42 -8.14
N ALA A 17 -35.36 5.17 -7.06
CA ALA A 17 -34.36 6.12 -6.62
C ALA A 17 -33.11 5.30 -6.24
N SER A 18 -32.02 5.54 -6.95
CA SER A 18 -30.69 5.02 -6.65
C SER A 18 -30.35 5.31 -5.19
N SER A 19 -30.36 4.29 -4.34
CA SER A 19 -29.77 4.35 -3.00
C SER A 19 -28.26 4.34 -3.19
N CYS A 20 -27.69 5.52 -3.45
CA CYS A 20 -26.26 5.71 -3.66
C CYS A 20 -25.52 5.26 -2.40
N LEU A 21 -24.68 4.23 -2.54
CA LEU A 21 -23.73 3.78 -1.52
C LEU A 21 -22.79 4.96 -1.24
N GLN A 22 -23.01 5.70 -0.15
CA GLN A 22 -22.15 6.83 0.19
C GLN A 22 -20.89 6.29 0.85
N VAL A 23 -19.87 6.00 0.03
CA VAL A 23 -18.51 5.66 0.49
C VAL A 23 -17.88 6.91 1.10
N GLN A 24 -17.23 6.79 2.26
CA GLN A 24 -16.51 7.87 2.90
C GLN A 24 -15.00 7.68 2.72
N LEU A 25 -14.36 8.69 2.13
CA LEU A 25 -12.92 8.78 2.02
C LEU A 25 -12.40 9.87 2.95
N VAL A 26 -11.26 9.60 3.58
CA VAL A 26 -10.51 10.59 4.35
C VAL A 26 -9.21 10.90 3.62
N CYS A 27 -9.03 12.16 3.21
CA CYS A 27 -7.79 12.65 2.62
C CYS A 27 -6.81 13.04 3.73
N LEU A 28 -5.69 12.33 3.81
CA LEU A 28 -4.66 12.62 4.80
C LEU A 28 -3.96 13.97 4.53
N SER A 29 -3.63 14.69 5.59
CA SER A 29 -3.02 16.02 5.52
C SER A 29 -1.56 15.95 5.08
N ALA A 30 -0.85 14.86 5.39
CA ALA A 30 0.55 14.69 5.05
C ALA A 30 0.75 14.61 3.52
N SER A 31 1.82 15.21 3.02
CA SER A 31 2.35 14.89 1.68
C SER A 31 3.33 13.74 1.82
N LEU A 32 3.19 12.73 0.97
CA LEU A 32 3.97 11.51 1.03
C LEU A 32 5.03 11.46 -0.08
N VAL A 33 6.13 10.80 0.24
CA VAL A 33 7.23 10.45 -0.66
C VAL A 33 7.21 8.94 -0.83
N ILE A 34 7.39 8.49 -2.07
CA ILE A 34 7.62 7.09 -2.42
C ILE A 34 9.08 6.95 -2.81
N ALA A 35 9.78 5.99 -2.22
CA ALA A 35 11.20 5.77 -2.47
C ALA A 35 11.54 4.29 -2.44
N SER A 36 12.63 3.92 -3.11
CA SER A 36 13.23 2.60 -3.05
C SER A 36 14.62 2.68 -2.43
N ALA A 37 14.97 1.66 -1.65
CA ALA A 37 16.32 1.39 -1.20
C ALA A 37 16.72 -0.02 -1.64
N GLU A 38 18.02 -0.23 -1.87
CA GLU A 38 18.51 -1.58 -2.00
C GLU A 38 18.35 -2.34 -0.68
N ARG A 39 18.06 -3.65 -0.77
CA ARG A 39 17.76 -4.49 0.39
C ARG A 39 18.90 -4.49 1.42
N PRO A 40 18.64 -4.20 2.71
CA PRO A 40 19.69 -4.20 3.72
C PRO A 40 20.31 -5.59 3.88
N ILE A 41 21.64 -5.67 3.79
CA ILE A 41 22.36 -6.88 4.17
C ILE A 41 22.13 -7.13 5.67
N ALA A 42 21.67 -8.34 5.98
CA ALA A 42 21.48 -8.80 7.35
C ALA A 42 22.68 -8.49 8.24
N LEU A 43 22.43 -8.03 9.47
CA LEU A 43 23.48 -7.80 10.47
C LEU A 43 24.18 -9.15 10.79
N SER A 44 25.35 -9.39 10.20
CA SER A 44 26.17 -10.56 10.49
C SER A 44 26.92 -10.40 11.82
N SER A 45 27.13 -11.50 12.54
CA SER A 45 28.17 -11.55 13.57
C SER A 45 29.56 -11.52 12.92
N PRO A 46 30.58 -10.89 13.54
CA PRO A 46 31.89 -10.65 12.92
C PRO A 46 32.79 -11.89 12.72
N ASP A 47 32.30 -13.12 12.87
CA ASP A 47 33.17 -14.32 13.02
C ASP A 47 33.34 -15.20 11.77
N THR A 48 32.85 -14.80 10.59
CA THR A 48 32.98 -15.60 9.36
C THR A 48 33.81 -14.91 8.28
N ALA A 49 35.02 -14.46 8.65
CA ALA A 49 36.05 -14.14 7.67
C ALA A 49 36.58 -15.45 7.04
N THR A 50 36.01 -15.87 5.92
CA THR A 50 36.54 -16.95 5.09
C THR A 50 37.83 -16.47 4.41
N SER A 51 38.91 -17.22 4.62
CA SER A 51 40.22 -16.95 4.03
C SER A 51 40.18 -17.20 2.52
N PRO A 52 40.69 -16.32 1.65
CA PRO A 52 40.69 -16.58 0.22
C PRO A 52 41.70 -17.68 -0.10
N THR A 53 41.22 -18.74 -0.75
CA THR A 53 42.03 -19.79 -1.34
C THR A 53 42.79 -19.24 -2.55
N SER A 54 44.09 -19.45 -2.56
CA SER A 54 45.02 -18.97 -3.58
C SER A 54 44.84 -19.74 -4.89
N GLY A 55 44.31 -19.08 -5.93
CA GLY A 55 44.33 -19.60 -7.30
C GLY A 55 43.39 -18.89 -8.27
N LEU A 56 43.61 -17.60 -8.56
CA LEU A 56 42.89 -16.89 -9.63
C LEU A 56 43.86 -16.10 -10.53
N SER A 57 43.52 -16.03 -11.82
CA SER A 57 44.30 -15.38 -12.86
C SER A 57 44.24 -13.85 -12.75
N ALA A 58 45.22 -13.14 -13.33
CA ALA A 58 45.37 -11.69 -13.15
C ALA A 58 44.22 -10.84 -13.74
N ASP A 59 43.50 -11.36 -14.75
CA ASP A 59 42.34 -10.68 -15.33
C ASP A 59 41.05 -10.91 -14.50
N ASP A 60 40.90 -12.07 -13.85
CA ASP A 60 39.80 -12.32 -12.91
C ASP A 60 39.96 -11.50 -11.62
N ALA A 61 41.19 -11.21 -11.22
CA ALA A 61 41.50 -10.43 -10.02
C ALA A 61 41.00 -8.98 -10.14
N ALA A 62 41.12 -8.34 -11.31
CA ALA A 62 40.69 -6.96 -11.54
C ALA A 62 39.15 -6.82 -11.54
N VAL A 63 38.44 -7.72 -12.23
CA VAL A 63 36.97 -7.76 -12.23
C VAL A 63 36.43 -8.11 -10.84
N SER A 64 37.12 -9.00 -10.11
CA SER A 64 36.76 -9.33 -8.72
C SER A 64 37.00 -8.16 -7.75
N ALA A 65 38.01 -7.32 -7.99
CA ALA A 65 38.35 -6.17 -7.16
C ALA A 65 37.36 -5.02 -7.35
N ASP A 66 36.99 -4.68 -8.59
CA ASP A 66 35.93 -3.68 -8.87
C ASP A 66 34.57 -4.16 -8.34
N ALA A 67 34.26 -5.46 -8.47
CA ALA A 67 33.05 -6.03 -7.91
C ALA A 67 33.06 -6.15 -6.37
N ALA A 68 34.24 -6.16 -5.74
CA ALA A 68 34.38 -6.15 -4.29
C ALA A 68 34.28 -4.73 -3.73
N ASP A 69 34.92 -3.75 -4.37
CA ASP A 69 34.85 -2.33 -3.99
C ASP A 69 33.43 -1.77 -4.13
N ASN A 70 32.72 -2.15 -5.21
CA ASN A 70 31.31 -1.79 -5.38
C ASN A 70 30.39 -2.50 -4.36
N ARG A 71 30.73 -3.73 -3.93
CA ARG A 71 29.99 -4.45 -2.87
C ARG A 71 30.21 -3.83 -1.49
N ASP A 72 31.45 -3.45 -1.16
CA ASP A 72 31.77 -2.78 0.11
C ASP A 72 31.11 -1.39 0.19
N GLY A 73 31.13 -0.63 -0.91
CA GLY A 73 30.44 0.65 -0.99
C GLY A 73 28.92 0.52 -0.84
N ARG A 74 28.33 -0.50 -1.47
CA ARG A 74 26.91 -0.82 -1.39
C ARG A 74 26.48 -1.24 0.03
N GLN A 75 27.22 -2.17 0.64
CA GLN A 75 26.97 -2.63 2.00
C GLN A 75 27.09 -1.51 3.02
N LYS A 76 28.07 -0.61 2.85
CA LYS A 76 28.21 0.57 3.69
C LYS A 76 26.99 1.50 3.63
N ARG A 77 26.49 1.81 2.42
CA ARG A 77 25.28 2.66 2.24
C ARG A 77 24.05 2.05 2.92
N GLN A 78 23.91 0.73 2.87
CA GLN A 78 22.79 0.04 3.51
C GLN A 78 22.86 0.07 5.03
N LEU A 79 24.05 -0.11 5.62
CA LEU A 79 24.24 0.03 7.06
C LEU A 79 23.99 1.47 7.53
N GLU A 80 24.24 2.46 6.68
CA GLU A 80 23.93 3.87 6.94
C GLU A 80 22.41 4.17 6.97
N LEU A 81 21.57 3.33 6.35
CA LEU A 81 20.10 3.47 6.39
C LEU A 81 19.49 2.99 7.70
N ILE A 82 20.09 1.99 8.36
CA ILE A 82 19.52 1.33 9.55
C ILE A 82 19.19 2.34 10.66
N PRO A 83 20.08 3.28 11.05
CA PRO A 83 19.76 4.26 12.08
C PRO A 83 18.53 5.11 11.73
N THR A 84 18.43 5.59 10.48
CA THR A 84 17.28 6.38 10.03
C THR A 84 16.01 5.55 10.02
N LEU A 85 16.05 4.30 9.52
CA LEU A 85 14.89 3.41 9.53
C LEU A 85 14.43 3.08 10.95
N LEU A 86 15.34 2.79 11.88
CA LEU A 86 15.00 2.58 13.29
C LEU A 86 14.37 3.83 13.91
N GLU A 87 14.92 5.01 13.61
CA GLU A 87 14.36 6.28 14.09
C GLU A 87 12.94 6.49 13.57
N LEU A 88 12.71 6.21 12.29
CA LEU A 88 11.39 6.25 11.69
C LEU A 88 10.46 5.25 12.35
N LEU A 89 10.83 3.97 12.43
CA LEU A 89 9.95 2.91 12.92
C LEU A 89 9.60 3.07 14.41
N PHE A 90 10.52 3.55 15.25
CA PHE A 90 10.35 3.44 16.71
C PHE A 90 10.51 4.73 17.51
N PHE A 91 11.09 5.79 16.94
CA PHE A 91 11.55 6.95 17.72
C PHE A 91 11.09 8.31 17.20
N THR A 92 10.30 8.38 16.14
CA THR A 92 9.80 9.67 15.65
C THR A 92 8.77 10.20 16.65
N PRO A 93 9.07 11.31 17.36
CA PRO A 93 8.10 11.90 18.28
C PRO A 93 6.93 12.46 17.47
N ALA A 94 5.71 12.44 18.05
CA ALA A 94 4.61 13.25 17.55
C ALA A 94 5.12 14.69 17.40
N THR A 95 4.98 15.26 16.21
CA THR A 95 5.64 16.51 15.84
C THR A 95 5.17 17.66 16.72
N SER A 96 5.96 18.05 17.73
CA SER A 96 5.87 19.40 18.29
C SER A 96 6.67 20.35 17.40
N ASN A 97 5.96 21.16 16.62
CA ASN A 97 6.57 22.35 16.02
C ASN A 97 6.88 23.34 17.16
N SER A 98 8.13 23.41 17.60
CA SER A 98 8.64 24.61 18.28
C SER A 98 10.17 24.70 18.16
N GLU A 99 10.64 25.32 17.07
CA GLU A 99 11.92 26.01 17.11
C GLU A 99 11.73 27.35 17.83
N GLY A 100 12.23 27.43 19.06
CA GLY A 100 12.77 28.66 19.65
C GLY A 100 11.80 29.69 20.19
N GLN A 101 11.24 29.48 21.39
CA GLN A 101 11.15 30.54 22.39
C GLN A 101 10.91 29.99 23.80
N GLU A 102 11.97 29.99 24.61
CA GLU A 102 11.82 29.98 26.07
C GLU A 102 11.13 31.28 26.48
N GLN A 103 9.84 31.22 26.82
CA GLN A 103 9.28 32.04 27.89
C GLN A 103 7.97 31.42 28.38
N ARG A 104 7.92 31.18 29.69
CA ARG A 104 6.77 30.68 30.44
C ARG A 104 5.54 31.57 30.23
N ASP A 105 4.38 30.96 30.00
CA ASP A 105 3.13 31.28 30.69
C ASP A 105 2.17 30.09 30.59
N ALA A 106 1.42 29.89 31.67
CA ALA A 106 0.43 28.83 31.85
C ALA A 106 -0.83 29.09 31.00
N ASP A 107 -1.58 28.02 30.73
CA ASP A 107 -2.86 27.97 30.00
C ASP A 107 -2.75 28.05 28.46
N VAL A 108 -2.26 26.96 27.86
CA VAL A 108 -2.64 26.57 26.50
C VAL A 108 -2.98 25.07 26.55
N GLU A 109 -4.25 24.74 26.35
CA GLU A 109 -4.69 23.36 26.08
C GLU A 109 -3.79 22.79 24.99
N SER A 110 -3.22 21.61 25.25
CA SER A 110 -2.35 20.92 24.31
C SER A 110 -3.11 20.66 23.01
N ASP A 111 -2.87 21.51 22.01
CA ASP A 111 -3.18 21.24 20.61
C ASP A 111 -2.20 20.15 20.12
N ASP A 112 -2.38 18.94 20.65
CA ASP A 112 -1.85 17.71 20.08
C ASP A 112 -2.67 17.46 18.81
N THR A 113 -2.38 18.22 17.75
CA THR A 113 -3.12 18.15 16.49
C THR A 113 -3.03 16.71 16.00
N GLY A 114 -4.15 15.98 16.03
CA GLY A 114 -4.30 14.55 15.76
C GLY A 114 -3.96 14.13 14.32
N ARG A 115 -2.75 14.45 13.87
CA ARG A 115 -2.21 14.12 12.56
C ARG A 115 -1.78 12.66 12.57
N GLN A 116 -2.45 11.88 11.74
CA GLN A 116 -2.16 10.50 11.44
C GLN A 116 -0.80 10.40 10.78
N ARG A 117 0.09 9.66 11.43
CA ARG A 117 1.37 9.30 10.84
C ARG A 117 1.16 8.24 9.77
N PHE A 118 1.96 8.33 8.72
CA PHE A 118 1.97 7.38 7.62
C PHE A 118 3.41 6.90 7.34
N LEU A 119 3.64 5.60 7.50
CA LEU A 119 4.86 4.91 7.10
C LEU A 119 4.51 3.55 6.53
N SER A 120 4.97 3.22 5.34
CA SER A 120 4.97 1.87 4.78
C SER A 120 6.38 1.47 4.40
N TYR A 121 6.76 0.26 4.78
CA TYR A 121 8.01 -0.43 4.47
C TYR A 121 7.64 -1.77 3.86
N VAL A 122 7.98 -1.98 2.60
CA VAL A 122 7.75 -3.26 1.90
C VAL A 122 9.08 -3.77 1.38
N GLU A 123 9.56 -4.86 1.95
CA GLU A 123 10.78 -5.56 1.51
C GLU A 123 10.40 -6.77 0.67
N THR A 124 10.98 -6.81 -0.52
CA THR A 124 10.86 -7.91 -1.48
C THR A 124 12.25 -8.42 -1.84
N GLN A 125 12.32 -9.45 -2.68
CA GLN A 125 13.58 -9.90 -3.26
C GLN A 125 14.28 -8.86 -4.16
N HIS A 126 13.57 -7.80 -4.60
CA HIS A 126 14.08 -6.79 -5.51
C HIS A 126 14.54 -5.52 -4.80
N GLU A 127 13.81 -5.10 -3.77
CA GLU A 127 13.98 -3.79 -3.16
C GLU A 127 13.36 -3.70 -1.77
N VAL A 128 13.66 -2.60 -1.09
CA VAL A 128 12.86 -2.05 0.00
C VAL A 128 12.13 -0.81 -0.49
N SER A 129 10.82 -0.93 -0.68
CA SER A 129 9.94 0.19 -1.01
C SER A 129 9.49 0.89 0.28
N LEU A 130 9.60 2.21 0.30
CA LEU A 130 9.25 3.08 1.42
C LEU A 130 8.21 4.10 0.98
N VAL A 131 7.16 4.27 1.78
CA VAL A 131 6.21 5.38 1.65
C VAL A 131 6.11 6.10 2.98
N PHE A 132 6.47 7.37 3.02
CA PHE A 132 6.54 8.12 4.29
C PHE A 132 6.31 9.61 4.07
N GLU A 133 6.10 10.34 5.16
CA GLU A 133 5.87 11.77 5.12
C GLU A 133 7.09 12.56 4.62
N GLU A 134 6.88 13.49 3.68
CA GLU A 134 7.93 14.26 3.01
C GLU A 134 8.92 14.93 3.97
N GLN A 135 8.44 15.45 5.10
CA GLN A 135 9.25 16.11 6.12
C GLN A 135 10.34 15.21 6.74
N LEU A 136 10.21 13.89 6.60
CA LEU A 136 11.15 12.89 7.09
C LEU A 136 12.25 12.55 6.06
N LEU A 137 12.10 12.96 4.80
CA LEU A 137 13.08 12.69 3.74
C LEU A 137 14.47 13.24 4.09
N ARG A 138 14.53 14.40 4.75
CA ARG A 138 15.76 15.04 5.21
C ARG A 138 16.58 14.22 6.22
N LYS A 139 16.00 13.18 6.83
CA LYS A 139 16.68 12.29 7.79
C LYS A 139 17.49 11.20 7.10
N PHE A 140 17.25 10.96 5.81
CA PHE A 140 18.00 9.96 5.06
C PHE A 140 19.36 10.52 4.61
N PRO A 141 20.42 9.70 4.61
CA PRO A 141 21.68 10.07 3.99
C PRO A 141 21.50 10.40 2.50
N ALA A 142 22.37 11.28 1.98
CA ALA A 142 22.37 11.60 0.55
C ALA A 142 22.62 10.33 -0.29
N ASP A 143 21.93 10.21 -1.42
CA ASP A 143 22.04 9.10 -2.38
C ASP A 143 21.74 7.70 -1.79
N ALA A 144 21.07 7.64 -0.64
CA ALA A 144 20.69 6.39 0.00
C ALA A 144 19.35 5.83 -0.50
N LEU A 145 18.54 6.68 -1.15
CA LEU A 145 17.22 6.35 -1.69
C LEU A 145 17.11 6.72 -3.17
N GLU A 146 16.47 5.87 -3.96
CA GLU A 146 15.89 6.22 -5.26
C GLU A 146 14.50 6.80 -4.99
N VAL A 147 14.31 8.10 -5.21
CA VAL A 147 13.09 8.82 -4.79
C VAL A 147 12.25 9.18 -6.01
N GLU A 148 10.94 8.90 -5.94
CA GLU A 148 9.99 9.40 -6.92
C GLU A 148 9.86 10.93 -6.76
N PRO A 149 10.14 11.74 -7.81
CA PRO A 149 10.14 13.20 -7.70
C PRO A 149 8.77 13.78 -7.33
N VAL A 150 7.67 13.10 -7.67
CA VAL A 150 6.31 13.58 -7.39
C VAL A 150 5.89 13.26 -5.94
N ARG A 151 5.08 14.15 -5.35
CA ARG A 151 4.47 13.95 -4.02
C ARG A 151 3.08 13.38 -4.14
N TRP A 152 2.71 12.62 -3.13
CA TRP A 152 1.47 11.85 -3.12
C TRP A 152 0.58 12.21 -1.93
N LYS A 153 -0.73 12.03 -2.11
CA LYS A 153 -1.76 12.22 -1.10
C LYS A 153 -2.53 10.92 -0.94
N ALA A 154 -2.65 10.44 0.29
CA ALA A 154 -3.38 9.24 0.59
C ALA A 154 -4.87 9.55 0.80
N LEU A 155 -5.73 8.82 0.08
CA LEU A 155 -7.16 8.74 0.30
C LEU A 155 -7.45 7.42 1.02
N GLN A 156 -7.80 7.50 2.29
CA GLN A 156 -8.17 6.35 3.11
C GLN A 156 -9.64 5.99 2.89
N VAL A 157 -9.94 4.71 2.72
CA VAL A 157 -11.32 4.20 2.74
C VAL A 157 -11.78 4.03 4.19
N ALA A 158 -12.51 5.02 4.72
CA ALA A 158 -12.85 5.11 6.15
C ALA A 158 -14.14 4.38 6.53
N SER A 159 -15.14 4.40 5.65
CA SER A 159 -16.39 3.68 5.87
C SER A 159 -17.13 3.49 4.56
N ALA A 160 -17.82 2.36 4.43
CA ALA A 160 -18.87 2.18 3.44
C ALA A 160 -20.17 2.04 4.26
N GLY A 161 -21.11 2.97 4.10
CA GLY A 161 -22.25 3.16 5.02
C GLY A 161 -23.10 1.90 5.32
N PRO A 162 -24.08 1.98 6.24
CA PRO A 162 -24.90 0.84 6.64
C PRO A 162 -25.61 0.20 5.43
N GLY A 163 -25.18 -1.01 5.05
CA GLY A 163 -25.63 -1.71 3.84
C GLY A 163 -24.52 -2.02 2.84
N ALA A 164 -23.34 -1.39 2.96
CA ALA A 164 -22.15 -1.68 2.16
C ALA A 164 -21.35 -2.88 2.72
N PHE A 165 -22.06 -3.96 3.03
CA PHE A 165 -21.45 -5.27 3.25
C PHE A 165 -20.92 -5.88 1.94
N LEU A 166 -21.12 -5.18 0.81
CA LEU A 166 -20.53 -5.48 -0.49
C LEU A 166 -19.05 -5.04 -0.45
N SER A 167 -18.20 -6.04 -0.21
CA SER A 167 -16.75 -6.04 -0.01
C SER A 167 -15.98 -4.73 -0.19
N GLN A 168 -15.09 -4.42 0.77
CA GLN A 168 -14.07 -3.37 0.69
C GLN A 168 -13.30 -3.39 -0.65
N LEU A 169 -13.11 -4.58 -1.24
CA LEU A 169 -12.54 -4.77 -2.57
C LEU A 169 -13.40 -4.21 -3.72
N ALA A 170 -14.73 -4.34 -3.65
CA ALA A 170 -15.64 -3.75 -4.65
C ALA A 170 -15.55 -2.22 -4.61
N VAL A 171 -15.47 -1.64 -3.42
CA VAL A 171 -15.22 -0.20 -3.22
C VAL A 171 -13.87 0.18 -3.83
N LEU A 172 -12.78 -0.51 -3.47
CA LEU A 172 -11.45 -0.27 -4.04
C LEU A 172 -11.43 -0.35 -5.56
N THR A 173 -12.11 -1.35 -6.14
CA THR A 173 -12.19 -1.54 -7.60
C THR A 173 -12.96 -0.42 -8.26
N GLN A 174 -14.07 0.02 -7.68
CA GLN A 174 -14.84 1.15 -8.19
C GLN A 174 -14.04 2.46 -8.12
N LEU A 175 -13.37 2.73 -6.99
CA LEU A 175 -12.50 3.90 -6.80
C LEU A 175 -11.40 3.94 -7.85
N THR A 176 -10.64 2.86 -7.98
CA THR A 176 -9.50 2.79 -8.92
C THR A 176 -9.94 2.77 -10.37
N THR A 177 -11.11 2.21 -10.68
CA THR A 177 -11.72 2.27 -12.03
C THR A 177 -12.05 3.71 -12.40
N GLU A 178 -12.66 4.47 -11.50
CA GLU A 178 -13.03 5.86 -11.79
C GLU A 178 -11.82 6.78 -11.98
N LEU A 179 -10.80 6.61 -11.13
CA LEU A 179 -9.51 7.30 -11.28
C LEU A 179 -8.83 6.93 -12.60
N ALA A 180 -8.84 5.65 -12.98
CA ALA A 180 -8.25 5.18 -14.25
C ALA A 180 -8.97 5.73 -15.49
N ARG A 181 -10.31 5.89 -15.45
CA ARG A 181 -11.08 6.53 -16.54
C ARG A 181 -10.62 7.97 -16.78
N HIS A 182 -10.31 8.68 -15.71
CA HIS A 182 -9.79 10.05 -15.74
C HIS A 182 -8.26 10.12 -15.96
N LYS A 183 -7.62 8.99 -16.29
CA LYS A 183 -6.17 8.90 -16.52
C LYS A 183 -5.32 9.35 -15.33
N LEU A 184 -5.82 9.07 -14.12
CA LEU A 184 -5.09 9.32 -12.88
C LEU A 184 -4.36 8.05 -12.47
N SER A 185 -3.04 8.16 -12.29
CA SER A 185 -2.21 7.07 -11.77
C SER A 185 -2.40 6.97 -10.28
N VAL A 186 -2.44 5.74 -9.77
CA VAL A 186 -2.62 5.46 -8.34
C VAL A 186 -1.49 4.60 -7.81
N PHE A 187 -1.20 4.74 -6.51
CA PHE A 187 -0.35 3.83 -5.76
C PHE A 187 -1.18 3.29 -4.60
N GLN A 188 -1.35 1.98 -4.52
CA GLN A 188 -2.31 1.39 -3.60
C GLN A 188 -1.59 0.70 -2.44
N ILE A 189 -2.07 0.92 -1.21
CA ILE A 189 -1.56 0.24 -0.01
C ILE A 189 -2.75 -0.28 0.78
N SER A 190 -2.94 -1.60 0.78
CA SER A 190 -3.80 -2.26 1.74
C SER A 190 -3.09 -2.49 3.07
N THR A 191 -3.77 -2.23 4.18
CA THR A 191 -3.36 -2.66 5.52
C THR A 191 -4.39 -3.64 6.08
N TYR A 192 -4.11 -4.18 7.27
CA TYR A 192 -5.09 -4.99 8.02
C TYR A 192 -6.39 -4.19 8.28
N GLN A 193 -6.29 -2.88 8.48
CA GLN A 193 -7.40 -2.03 8.92
C GLN A 193 -8.18 -1.38 7.77
N SER A 194 -7.49 -0.95 6.71
CA SER A 194 -8.08 -0.10 5.68
C SER A 194 -7.26 -0.16 4.38
N ASP A 195 -7.84 0.36 3.30
CA ASP A 195 -7.16 0.58 2.03
C ASP A 195 -6.85 2.06 1.86
N TYR A 196 -5.65 2.33 1.36
CA TYR A 196 -5.20 3.66 0.98
C TYR A 196 -4.94 3.70 -0.52
N VAL A 197 -5.59 4.65 -1.20
CA VAL A 197 -5.33 4.97 -2.60
C VAL A 197 -4.57 6.27 -2.63
N LEU A 198 -3.30 6.22 -3.02
CA LEU A 198 -2.48 7.40 -3.17
C LEU A 198 -2.62 7.96 -4.58
N VAL A 199 -2.85 9.26 -4.66
CA VAL A 199 -2.87 10.04 -5.90
C VAL A 199 -1.78 11.10 -5.86
N LYS A 200 -1.29 11.54 -7.01
CA LYS A 200 -0.31 12.63 -7.07
C LYS A 200 -0.93 13.91 -6.53
N VAL A 201 -0.15 14.74 -5.82
CA VAL A 201 -0.61 16.02 -5.28
C VAL A 201 -1.15 16.92 -6.40
N GLU A 202 -0.49 16.94 -7.56
CA GLU A 202 -0.92 17.71 -8.73
C GLU A 202 -2.25 17.23 -9.34
N ASP A 203 -2.60 15.96 -9.12
CA ASP A 203 -3.82 15.33 -9.63
C ASP A 203 -4.96 15.32 -8.61
N LEU A 204 -4.71 15.80 -7.37
CA LEU A 204 -5.65 15.65 -6.25
C LEU A 204 -7.00 16.31 -6.52
N GLU A 205 -7.03 17.52 -7.08
CA GLU A 205 -8.28 18.23 -7.37
C GLU A 205 -9.13 17.46 -8.39
N THR A 206 -8.49 16.93 -9.44
CA THR A 206 -9.14 16.10 -10.46
C THR A 206 -9.65 14.79 -9.86
N ALA A 207 -8.86 14.15 -8.99
CA ALA A 207 -9.25 12.94 -8.28
C ALA A 207 -10.48 13.16 -7.38
N ILE A 208 -10.49 14.26 -6.63
CA ILE A 208 -11.63 14.63 -5.78
C ILE A 208 -12.87 14.88 -6.65
N ALA A 209 -12.73 15.65 -7.73
CA ALA A 209 -13.85 16.00 -8.60
C ALA A 209 -14.51 14.76 -9.25
N CYS A 210 -13.72 13.76 -9.69
CA CYS A 210 -14.31 12.55 -10.29
C CYS A 210 -14.92 11.62 -9.23
N LEU A 211 -14.31 11.51 -8.04
CA LEU A 211 -14.78 10.63 -6.97
C LEU A 211 -16.01 11.18 -6.22
N GLN A 212 -16.20 12.50 -6.18
CA GLN A 212 -17.34 13.15 -5.51
C GLN A 212 -18.72 12.69 -6.01
N SER A 213 -18.78 12.10 -7.21
CA SER A 213 -20.03 11.57 -7.77
C SER A 213 -20.62 10.40 -6.98
N PHE A 214 -19.80 9.65 -6.24
CA PHE A 214 -20.26 8.52 -5.41
C PHE A 214 -19.57 8.40 -4.04
N CYS A 215 -18.60 9.27 -3.74
CA CYS A 215 -17.91 9.32 -2.45
C CYS A 215 -18.12 10.67 -1.75
N SER A 216 -18.22 10.64 -0.42
CA SER A 216 -17.96 11.80 0.43
C SER A 216 -16.47 11.85 0.74
N ILE A 217 -15.83 12.99 0.53
CA ILE A 217 -14.39 13.16 0.80
C ILE A 217 -14.22 14.24 1.85
N GLU A 218 -13.63 13.84 2.98
CA GLU A 218 -13.31 14.72 4.09
C GLU A 218 -11.80 14.82 4.25
N MET A 219 -11.30 15.99 4.58
CA MET A 219 -9.92 16.11 5.04
C MET A 219 -9.82 15.51 6.44
N GLU A 220 -8.64 14.99 6.75
CA GLU A 220 -8.28 14.56 8.11
C GLU A 220 -8.47 15.68 9.16
N SER A 221 -8.36 16.95 8.77
CA SER A 221 -8.67 18.10 9.63
C SER A 221 -10.17 18.25 9.96
N GLY A 222 -11.04 17.46 9.33
CA GLY A 222 -12.50 17.54 9.45
C GLY A 222 -13.16 18.50 8.45
N GLU A 223 -12.40 19.15 7.57
CA GLU A 223 -12.95 20.01 6.51
C GLU A 223 -13.48 19.18 5.34
N VAL A 224 -14.74 19.36 4.96
CA VAL A 224 -15.32 18.68 3.79
C VAL A 224 -14.85 19.37 2.51
N LEU A 225 -14.25 18.61 1.59
CA LEU A 225 -13.80 19.13 0.31
C LEU A 225 -14.97 19.12 -0.69
N HIS A 226 -15.45 20.31 -1.05
CA HIS A 226 -16.32 20.52 -2.19
C HIS A 226 -15.53 21.21 -3.31
N VAL A 227 -15.33 20.54 -4.44
CA VAL A 227 -14.69 21.16 -5.60
C VAL A 227 -15.80 21.84 -6.40
N VAL A 228 -15.82 23.17 -6.37
CA VAL A 228 -16.68 23.93 -7.28
C VAL A 228 -15.98 23.91 -8.64
N LEU A 229 -16.48 23.10 -9.56
CA LEU A 229 -16.08 23.18 -10.95
C LEU A 229 -16.49 24.58 -11.45
N ASN A 230 -15.50 25.47 -11.61
CA ASN A 230 -15.70 26.71 -12.36
C ASN A 230 -15.91 26.34 -13.84
N SER A 231 -17.12 25.93 -14.19
CA SER A 231 -17.62 26.09 -15.55
C SER A 231 -17.68 27.58 -15.83
N GLY A 232 -16.57 28.12 -16.34
CA GLY A 232 -16.47 29.50 -16.79
C GLY A 232 -17.44 29.74 -17.93
N VAL A 233 -18.64 30.20 -17.58
CA VAL A 233 -19.55 30.90 -18.47
C VAL A 233 -19.95 32.16 -17.74
N ASP A 234 -19.40 33.29 -18.20
CA ASP A 234 -19.86 34.63 -17.85
C ASP A 234 -21.38 34.69 -18.07
N GLN A 235 -22.16 34.70 -16.98
CA GLN A 235 -23.57 35.06 -17.04
C GLN A 235 -23.70 36.56 -16.88
N SER A 236 -23.56 37.27 -18.00
CA SER A 236 -24.20 38.58 -18.17
C SER A 236 -25.70 38.38 -18.32
N GLU A 237 -26.47 39.09 -17.51
CA GLU A 237 -27.93 39.15 -17.50
C GLU A 237 -28.53 39.39 -18.90
N GLY A 238 -29.61 38.66 -19.21
CA GLY A 238 -30.40 38.87 -20.41
C GLY A 238 -31.58 37.89 -20.50
N GLU A 239 -32.73 38.29 -19.99
CA GLU A 239 -34.03 37.67 -20.26
C GLU A 239 -34.32 37.66 -21.77
N ALA A 240 -34.52 36.48 -22.37
CA ALA A 240 -35.33 36.29 -23.57
C ALA A 240 -35.72 34.82 -23.74
N ASP A 241 -37.02 34.57 -23.82
CA ASP A 241 -37.65 33.32 -24.23
C ASP A 241 -37.07 32.77 -25.55
N ALA A 242 -36.56 31.53 -25.55
CA ALA A 242 -36.37 30.74 -26.76
C ALA A 242 -36.37 29.23 -26.43
N GLU A 243 -37.08 28.50 -27.27
CA GLU A 243 -37.40 27.07 -27.22
C GLU A 243 -36.18 26.17 -26.95
N THR A 244 -36.35 25.21 -26.03
CA THR A 244 -35.38 24.16 -25.70
C THR A 244 -35.10 23.26 -26.91
N PRO A 245 -33.87 23.18 -27.44
CA PRO A 245 -33.47 22.05 -28.26
C PRO A 245 -33.17 20.88 -27.32
N GLU A 246 -33.85 19.75 -27.54
CA GLU A 246 -33.52 18.47 -26.95
C GLU A 246 -32.06 18.12 -27.28
N THR A 247 -31.15 18.47 -26.38
CA THR A 247 -29.78 17.98 -26.39
C THR A 247 -29.84 16.64 -25.68
N HIS A 248 -29.72 15.58 -26.46
CA HIS A 248 -29.41 14.25 -25.95
C HIS A 248 -28.20 14.41 -25.02
N ALA A 249 -28.43 14.26 -23.72
CA ALA A 249 -27.36 14.00 -22.78
C ALA A 249 -26.77 12.66 -23.22
N ASP A 250 -25.63 12.71 -23.89
CA ASP A 250 -24.77 11.53 -24.00
C ASP A 250 -24.46 11.12 -22.56
N GLU A 251 -25.14 10.07 -22.10
CA GLU A 251 -24.68 9.31 -20.94
C GLU A 251 -23.20 8.99 -21.21
N PRO A 252 -22.29 9.21 -20.24
CA PRO A 252 -20.89 8.85 -20.43
C PRO A 252 -20.84 7.35 -20.72
N GLN A 253 -20.62 7.05 -22.00
CA GLN A 253 -20.47 5.71 -22.52
C GLN A 253 -19.41 5.00 -21.68
N GLU A 254 -19.76 3.88 -21.03
CA GLU A 254 -18.86 3.07 -20.22
C GLU A 254 -17.63 2.67 -21.04
N ALA A 255 -16.61 3.51 -21.05
CA ALA A 255 -15.31 3.16 -21.56
C ALA A 255 -14.74 2.15 -20.57
N ASP A 256 -14.83 0.88 -20.93
CA ASP A 256 -14.33 -0.23 -20.14
C ASP A 256 -12.83 -0.02 -19.92
N VAL A 257 -12.39 0.11 -18.66
CA VAL A 257 -10.97 0.28 -18.34
C VAL A 257 -10.25 -0.97 -18.83
N ALA A 258 -9.33 -0.80 -19.78
CA ALA A 258 -8.64 -1.93 -20.39
C ALA A 258 -7.84 -2.70 -19.33
N VAL A 259 -7.97 -4.03 -19.33
CA VAL A 259 -7.20 -4.90 -18.44
C VAL A 259 -5.78 -5.02 -18.98
N HIS A 260 -4.82 -4.48 -18.23
CA HIS A 260 -3.40 -4.53 -18.58
C HIS A 260 -2.88 -5.97 -18.53
N GLN A 261 -2.21 -6.39 -19.61
CA GLN A 261 -1.71 -7.76 -19.78
C GLN A 261 -0.30 -7.90 -19.20
N HIS A 262 -0.16 -7.61 -17.91
CA HIS A 262 1.09 -7.83 -17.16
C HIS A 262 1.29 -9.32 -16.86
N LEU A 263 2.55 -9.75 -16.87
CA LEU A 263 2.92 -11.10 -16.42
C LEU A 263 2.62 -11.22 -14.93
N LEU A 264 1.96 -12.29 -14.52
CA LEU A 264 1.77 -12.59 -13.10
C LEU A 264 2.78 -13.66 -12.67
N SER A 265 3.41 -13.48 -11.52
CA SER A 265 4.25 -14.52 -10.91
C SER A 265 3.83 -14.83 -9.48
N VAL A 266 3.76 -16.12 -9.18
CA VAL A 266 3.19 -16.65 -7.95
C VAL A 266 4.22 -17.55 -7.28
N PRO A 267 4.94 -17.08 -6.25
CA PRO A 267 5.83 -17.94 -5.49
C PRO A 267 5.05 -18.89 -4.55
N ASP A 268 5.74 -19.94 -4.13
CA ASP A 268 5.28 -20.83 -3.06
C ASP A 268 5.66 -20.25 -1.68
N VAL A 269 4.94 -19.21 -1.26
CA VAL A 269 5.09 -18.61 0.08
C VAL A 269 3.73 -18.34 0.70
N GLU A 270 3.61 -18.69 1.98
CA GLU A 270 2.44 -18.40 2.81
C GLU A 270 2.71 -17.15 3.62
N LEU A 271 1.85 -16.14 3.46
CA LEU A 271 1.91 -14.89 4.19
C LEU A 271 0.79 -14.81 5.22
N HIS A 272 1.12 -14.24 6.36
CA HIS A 272 0.20 -13.98 7.44
C HIS A 272 0.08 -12.49 7.69
N LEU A 273 -1.11 -12.09 8.11
CA LEU A 273 -1.42 -10.73 8.50
C LEU A 273 -1.47 -10.61 10.02
N VAL A 274 -0.72 -9.65 10.55
CA VAL A 274 -0.69 -9.31 11.98
C VAL A 274 -0.99 -7.83 12.14
N GLN A 275 -1.85 -7.48 13.08
CA GLN A 275 -2.04 -6.12 13.55
C GLN A 275 -1.44 -5.98 14.96
N LEU A 276 -0.71 -4.89 15.18
CA LEU A 276 -0.21 -4.47 16.48
C LEU A 276 -0.75 -3.08 16.79
N ASP A 277 -1.13 -2.85 18.05
CA ASP A 277 -1.38 -1.51 18.58
C ASP A 277 -0.06 -0.73 18.64
N ARG A 278 0.01 0.36 17.87
CA ARG A 278 1.19 1.21 17.77
C ARG A 278 1.56 1.87 19.09
N THR A 279 0.59 2.22 19.93
CA THR A 279 0.84 2.87 21.22
C THR A 279 1.70 2.00 22.14
N PHE A 280 1.74 0.68 21.88
CA PHE A 280 2.56 -0.30 22.57
C PHE A 280 3.67 -0.91 21.71
N VAL A 281 4.03 -0.30 20.57
CA VAL A 281 5.08 -0.79 19.65
C VAL A 281 6.41 -1.06 20.36
N ARG A 282 6.74 -0.29 21.41
CA ARG A 282 7.97 -0.49 22.21
C ARG A 282 8.09 -1.90 22.80
N ARG A 283 6.96 -2.55 23.11
CA ARG A 283 6.93 -3.95 23.59
C ARG A 283 7.37 -4.94 22.51
N HIS A 284 7.05 -4.64 21.26
CA HIS A 284 7.34 -5.47 20.08
C HIS A 284 8.64 -5.06 19.38
N MET A 285 9.33 -4.02 19.86
CA MET A 285 10.50 -3.44 19.19
C MET A 285 11.59 -4.49 18.92
N TYR A 286 11.85 -5.39 19.86
CA TYR A 286 12.85 -6.43 19.66
C TYR A 286 12.49 -7.37 18.51
N SER A 287 11.27 -7.91 18.52
CA SER A 287 10.81 -8.84 17.47
C SER A 287 10.63 -8.16 16.12
N LEU A 288 10.20 -6.90 16.08
CA LEU A 288 10.13 -6.09 14.86
C LEU A 288 11.52 -5.77 14.30
N VAL A 289 12.49 -5.41 15.14
CA VAL A 289 13.88 -5.18 14.69
C VAL A 289 14.49 -6.47 14.14
N GLN A 290 14.23 -7.61 14.78
CA GLN A 290 14.66 -8.90 14.25
C GLN A 290 13.97 -9.25 12.93
N LEU A 291 12.69 -8.92 12.79
CA LEU A 291 11.93 -9.16 11.57
C LEU A 291 12.44 -8.33 10.38
N LEU A 292 12.71 -7.04 10.63
CA LEU A 292 13.07 -6.05 9.61
C LEU A 292 14.57 -6.04 9.29
N PHE A 293 15.43 -6.29 10.27
CA PHE A 293 16.90 -6.14 10.14
C PHE A 293 17.71 -7.37 10.58
N GLY A 294 17.04 -8.38 11.12
CA GLY A 294 17.71 -9.59 11.62
C GLY A 294 18.25 -10.47 10.51
N HIS A 295 19.16 -11.37 10.89
CA HIS A 295 19.69 -12.36 9.97
C HIS A 295 18.61 -13.36 9.55
N ARG A 296 18.45 -13.47 8.24
CA ARG A 296 17.57 -14.44 7.59
C ARG A 296 18.48 -15.59 7.20
N ASP A 297 18.31 -16.70 7.89
CA ASP A 297 19.05 -17.92 7.60
C ASP A 297 18.50 -18.47 6.28
N ASP A 298 19.05 -17.98 5.16
CA ASP A 298 18.84 -18.60 3.85
C ASP A 298 19.59 -19.93 3.91
N GLY A 299 18.91 -20.93 4.49
CA GLY A 299 19.53 -22.15 4.99
C GLY A 299 20.58 -22.72 4.04
N GLU A 300 21.73 -23.11 4.60
CA GLU A 300 22.80 -23.88 3.96
C GLU A 300 22.35 -25.29 3.52
N SER A 301 21.27 -25.39 2.74
CA SER A 301 20.93 -26.57 1.96
C SER A 301 21.14 -26.23 0.49
N SER A 302 22.10 -26.93 -0.10
CA SER A 302 22.63 -26.79 -1.47
C SER A 302 21.62 -27.11 -2.59
N THR A 303 20.47 -26.46 -2.59
CA THR A 303 19.52 -26.43 -3.71
C THR A 303 19.10 -24.99 -3.96
N SER A 304 19.46 -24.46 -5.12
CA SER A 304 19.32 -23.09 -5.59
C SER A 304 17.87 -22.63 -5.81
N THR A 305 17.03 -22.69 -4.79
CA THR A 305 15.73 -22.03 -4.78
C THR A 305 15.84 -20.86 -3.82
N SER A 306 16.03 -19.66 -4.37
CA SER A 306 15.83 -18.39 -3.65
C SER A 306 14.50 -18.49 -2.90
N THR A 307 14.54 -18.47 -1.57
CA THR A 307 13.34 -18.44 -0.73
C THR A 307 12.57 -17.17 -1.11
N ALA A 308 11.34 -17.33 -1.60
CA ALA A 308 10.53 -16.19 -1.97
C ALA A 308 10.30 -15.32 -0.72
N HIS A 309 10.78 -14.08 -0.77
CA HIS A 309 10.79 -13.18 0.37
C HIS A 309 9.80 -12.03 0.12
N PHE A 310 8.93 -11.81 1.11
CA PHE A 310 7.98 -10.71 1.14
C PHE A 310 7.73 -10.33 2.59
N LEU A 311 7.89 -9.04 2.91
CA LEU A 311 7.60 -8.46 4.21
C LEU A 311 7.00 -7.07 4.00
N SER A 312 5.82 -6.82 4.57
CA SER A 312 5.23 -5.48 4.65
C SER A 312 5.09 -5.08 6.12
N TYR A 313 5.47 -3.86 6.44
CA TYR A 313 5.21 -3.16 7.70
C TYR A 313 4.58 -1.82 7.33
N SER A 314 3.34 -1.58 7.75
CA SER A 314 2.62 -0.34 7.48
C SER A 314 2.04 0.21 8.77
N GLU A 315 2.46 1.40 9.14
CA GLU A 315 2.01 2.14 10.31
C GLU A 315 1.14 3.31 9.85
N THR A 316 -0.15 3.21 10.15
CA THR A 316 -1.15 4.19 9.75
C THR A 316 -2.05 4.49 10.94
N GLY A 317 -1.93 5.70 11.49
CA GLY A 317 -2.62 6.08 12.73
C GLY A 317 -2.11 5.28 13.93
N ASP A 318 -3.05 4.66 14.66
CA ASP A 318 -2.77 3.94 15.91
C ASP A 318 -2.47 2.46 15.70
N ASP A 319 -2.50 1.98 14.45
CA ASP A 319 -2.28 0.58 14.13
C ASP A 319 -1.04 0.38 13.25
N ILE A 320 -0.38 -0.76 13.49
CA ILE A 320 0.66 -1.30 12.64
C ILE A 320 0.12 -2.58 12.01
N SER A 321 0.16 -2.65 10.69
CA SER A 321 -0.11 -3.85 9.90
C SER A 321 1.20 -4.48 9.44
N VAL A 322 1.37 -5.77 9.69
CA VAL A 322 2.52 -6.56 9.26
C VAL A 322 2.04 -7.71 8.39
N VAL A 323 2.62 -7.85 7.20
CA VAL A 323 2.45 -9.03 6.33
C VAL A 323 3.79 -9.76 6.27
N THR A 324 3.84 -11.02 6.72
CA THR A 324 5.11 -11.75 6.82
C THR A 324 4.95 -13.26 6.75
N SER A 325 6.01 -13.96 6.37
CA SER A 325 6.19 -15.41 6.50
C SER A 325 7.15 -15.82 7.63
N ASP A 326 7.67 -14.86 8.42
CA ASP A 326 8.61 -15.15 9.51
C ASP A 326 7.90 -15.87 10.67
N LYS A 327 8.22 -17.15 10.83
CA LYS A 327 7.61 -18.03 11.84
C LYS A 327 7.91 -17.58 13.27
N ARG A 328 9.09 -17.02 13.55
CA ARG A 328 9.46 -16.61 14.92
C ARG A 328 8.60 -15.45 15.37
N PHE A 329 8.43 -14.45 14.51
CA PHE A 329 7.54 -13.32 14.77
C PHE A 329 6.09 -13.78 14.93
N LEU A 330 5.62 -14.69 14.08
CA LEU A 330 4.25 -15.20 14.14
C LEU A 330 3.97 -16.01 15.41
N GLU A 331 4.87 -16.89 15.82
CA GLU A 331 4.73 -17.67 17.06
C GLU A 331 4.66 -16.76 18.30
N GLU A 332 5.49 -15.70 18.34
CA GLU A 332 5.44 -14.71 19.41
C GLU A 332 4.10 -13.96 19.42
N ALA A 333 3.67 -13.45 18.27
CA ALA A 333 2.40 -12.72 18.13
C ALA A 333 1.19 -13.59 18.49
N GLN A 334 1.15 -14.84 18.02
CA GLN A 334 0.10 -15.81 18.34
C GLN A 334 0.09 -16.16 19.83
N THR A 335 1.27 -16.29 20.44
CA THR A 335 1.38 -16.52 21.89
C THR A 335 0.77 -15.35 22.65
N LEU A 336 1.10 -14.11 22.28
CA LEU A 336 0.53 -12.92 22.92
C LEU A 336 -0.99 -12.85 22.77
N ALA A 337 -1.51 -13.06 21.55
CA ALA A 337 -2.95 -13.10 21.30
C ALA A 337 -3.66 -14.20 22.11
N ALA A 338 -3.08 -15.40 22.20
CA ALA A 338 -3.63 -16.51 22.97
C ALA A 338 -3.66 -16.26 24.49
N HIS A 339 -2.77 -15.40 25.01
CA HIS A 339 -2.79 -14.95 26.41
C HIS A 339 -3.81 -13.83 26.66
N GLY A 340 -4.65 -13.48 25.67
CA GLY A 340 -5.70 -12.47 25.79
C GLY A 340 -5.20 -11.04 25.61
N ASP A 341 -4.06 -10.84 24.93
CA ASP A 341 -3.60 -9.49 24.59
C ASP A 341 -4.40 -8.95 23.40
N GLU A 342 -5.44 -8.17 23.67
CA GLU A 342 -6.31 -7.57 22.65
C GLU A 342 -5.59 -6.59 21.71
N ARG A 343 -4.32 -6.26 22.01
CA ARG A 343 -3.48 -5.33 21.23
C ARG A 343 -2.68 -6.01 20.13
N VAL A 344 -2.78 -7.33 20.02
CA VAL A 344 -2.17 -8.13 18.97
C VAL A 344 -3.26 -8.97 18.32
N LEU A 345 -3.51 -8.74 17.04
CA LEU A 345 -4.42 -9.56 16.25
C LEU A 345 -3.62 -10.31 15.19
N VAL A 346 -3.77 -11.62 15.15
CA VAL A 346 -3.20 -12.45 14.09
C VAL A 346 -4.35 -13.00 13.26
N SER A 347 -4.34 -12.72 11.96
CA SER A 347 -5.33 -13.29 11.06
C SER A 347 -5.20 -14.82 11.05
N PRO A 348 -6.31 -15.56 11.16
CA PRO A 348 -6.30 -17.02 11.03
C PRO A 348 -6.07 -17.46 9.57
N ASP A 349 -6.22 -16.54 8.62
CA ASP A 349 -6.13 -16.79 7.19
C ASP A 349 -4.67 -16.69 6.71
N PHE A 350 -4.35 -17.50 5.71
CA PHE A 350 -3.09 -17.45 4.97
C PHE A 350 -3.33 -16.78 3.61
N TRP A 351 -2.30 -16.10 3.11
CA TRP A 351 -2.37 -15.33 1.88
C TRP A 351 -1.24 -15.68 0.94
N ARG A 352 -1.55 -15.85 -0.34
CA ARG A 352 -0.58 -16.07 -1.41
C ARG A 352 -0.32 -14.77 -2.16
N PRO A 353 0.94 -14.33 -2.28
CA PRO A 353 1.28 -13.17 -3.08
C PRO A 353 1.29 -13.53 -4.57
N VAL A 354 0.85 -12.58 -5.38
CA VAL A 354 0.88 -12.58 -6.84
C VAL A 354 1.54 -11.27 -7.26
N GLN A 355 2.78 -11.34 -7.74
CA GLN A 355 3.49 -10.18 -8.27
C GLN A 355 3.00 -9.86 -9.69
N ILE A 356 2.83 -8.57 -9.98
CA ILE A 356 2.32 -8.03 -11.24
C ILE A 356 3.44 -7.35 -12.01
N GLY A 357 3.79 -7.91 -13.16
CA GLY A 357 4.80 -7.38 -14.07
C GLY A 357 6.17 -8.04 -13.89
N SER A 358 6.96 -7.97 -14.95
CA SER A 358 8.34 -8.46 -15.00
C SER A 358 9.35 -7.34 -15.26
N ALA A 359 8.91 -6.10 -15.20
CA ALA A 359 9.71 -4.89 -15.36
C ALA A 359 9.18 -3.84 -14.38
N LYS A 360 9.97 -2.79 -14.11
CA LYS A 360 9.49 -1.67 -13.28
C LYS A 360 8.23 -1.06 -13.93
N LEU A 361 7.11 -1.06 -13.22
CA LEU A 361 5.83 -0.51 -13.70
C LEU A 361 5.87 1.02 -13.83
N GLY A 362 6.66 1.67 -12.95
CA GLY A 362 6.72 3.12 -12.84
C GLY A 362 5.43 3.72 -12.26
N PHE A 363 5.30 5.05 -12.38
CA PHE A 363 4.27 5.84 -11.67
C PHE A 363 3.30 6.60 -12.60
N SER A 364 3.26 6.22 -13.88
CA SER A 364 2.44 6.89 -14.90
C SER A 364 1.35 6.00 -15.49
N GLU A 365 1.50 4.68 -15.39
CA GLU A 365 0.54 3.75 -15.95
C GLU A 365 -0.74 3.75 -15.11
N THR A 366 -1.90 3.87 -15.76
CA THR A 366 -3.20 3.99 -15.08
C THR A 366 -4.03 2.75 -15.31
N GLY A 367 -4.82 2.34 -14.32
CA GLY A 367 -5.73 1.19 -14.47
C GLY A 367 -5.08 -0.19 -14.34
N ILE A 368 -3.84 -0.29 -13.84
CA ILE A 368 -3.26 -1.58 -13.42
C ILE A 368 -4.13 -2.17 -12.31
N VAL A 369 -4.24 -1.47 -11.17
CA VAL A 369 -5.05 -1.90 -10.01
C VAL A 369 -6.47 -2.22 -10.44
N ALA A 370 -7.14 -1.29 -11.12
CA ALA A 370 -8.52 -1.43 -11.56
C ALA A 370 -8.74 -2.65 -12.47
N GLY A 371 -7.86 -2.86 -13.45
CA GLY A 371 -7.97 -3.98 -14.38
C GLY A 371 -7.75 -5.34 -13.69
N GLN A 372 -6.76 -5.41 -12.80
CA GLN A 372 -6.41 -6.64 -12.10
C GLN A 372 -7.45 -7.02 -11.04
N THR A 373 -7.85 -6.08 -10.19
CA THR A 373 -8.83 -6.35 -9.13
C THR A 373 -10.20 -6.69 -9.72
N ARG A 374 -10.61 -6.06 -10.82
CA ARG A 374 -11.92 -6.33 -11.46
C ARG A 374 -12.10 -7.80 -11.88
N VAL A 375 -11.04 -8.44 -12.37
CA VAL A 375 -11.08 -9.86 -12.75
C VAL A 375 -11.42 -10.73 -11.53
N LEU A 376 -10.86 -10.41 -10.37
CA LEU A 376 -11.05 -11.16 -9.12
C LEU A 376 -12.34 -10.77 -8.39
N VAL A 377 -12.76 -9.50 -8.42
CA VAL A 377 -14.03 -9.04 -7.85
C VAL A 377 -15.21 -9.73 -8.52
N ASN A 378 -15.19 -9.86 -9.85
CA ASN A 378 -16.24 -10.55 -10.59
C ASN A 378 -16.36 -12.04 -10.22
N ALA A 379 -15.31 -12.61 -9.65
CA ALA A 379 -15.28 -13.97 -9.12
C ALA A 379 -15.67 -14.06 -7.63
N GLY A 380 -15.85 -12.93 -6.94
CA GLY A 380 -16.08 -12.89 -5.50
C GLY A 380 -14.83 -13.16 -4.66
N THR A 381 -13.63 -13.06 -5.23
CA THR A 381 -12.36 -13.28 -4.54
C THR A 381 -11.93 -12.02 -3.80
N THR A 382 -11.56 -12.16 -2.53
CA THR A 382 -10.99 -11.10 -1.69
C THR A 382 -9.50 -10.93 -2.00
N VAL A 383 -9.06 -9.67 -2.11
CA VAL A 383 -7.68 -9.34 -2.48
C VAL A 383 -7.20 -8.19 -1.60
N PHE A 384 -6.03 -8.34 -1.00
CA PHE A 384 -5.24 -7.20 -0.58
C PHE A 384 -4.31 -6.79 -1.71
N TYR A 385 -4.12 -5.50 -1.90
CA TYR A 385 -3.23 -5.00 -2.94
C TYR A 385 -2.11 -4.20 -2.25
N LEU A 386 -0.91 -4.29 -2.80
CA LEU A 386 0.26 -3.57 -2.31
C LEU A 386 1.11 -3.16 -3.50
N SER A 387 1.11 -1.87 -3.80
CA SER A 387 2.09 -1.26 -4.69
C SER A 387 3.43 -1.12 -3.97
N THR A 388 4.51 -1.39 -4.70
CA THR A 388 5.90 -1.08 -4.32
C THR A 388 6.50 -0.13 -5.34
N TYR A 389 7.69 0.40 -5.08
CA TYR A 389 8.34 1.33 -6.00
C TYR A 389 8.57 0.70 -7.39
N ALA A 390 8.91 -0.59 -7.44
CA ALA A 390 9.19 -1.28 -8.68
C ALA A 390 7.96 -1.95 -9.30
N THR A 391 7.09 -2.58 -8.50
CA THR A 391 6.03 -3.48 -9.00
C THR A 391 4.85 -3.55 -8.04
N ASP A 392 3.78 -4.22 -8.42
CA ASP A 392 2.58 -4.37 -7.61
C ASP A 392 2.38 -5.83 -7.17
N PHE A 393 1.68 -6.01 -6.06
CA PHE A 393 1.35 -7.32 -5.51
C PHE A 393 -0.14 -7.40 -5.18
N MET A 394 -0.76 -8.51 -5.54
CA MET A 394 -2.05 -8.95 -5.00
C MET A 394 -1.80 -10.06 -3.99
N LEU A 395 -2.43 -10.00 -2.83
CA LEU A 395 -2.48 -11.10 -1.87
C LEU A 395 -3.87 -11.70 -1.90
N ILE A 396 -3.95 -12.97 -2.24
CA ILE A 396 -5.21 -13.73 -2.35
C ILE A 396 -5.28 -14.72 -1.20
N LYS A 397 -6.44 -14.87 -0.57
CA LYS A 397 -6.60 -15.85 0.50
C LYS A 397 -6.37 -17.28 0.00
N GLU A 398 -5.78 -18.10 0.86
CA GLU A 398 -5.48 -19.50 0.56
C GLU A 398 -6.73 -20.33 0.25
N ASP A 399 -7.83 -20.11 0.97
CA ASP A 399 -9.08 -20.84 0.80
C ASP A 399 -9.81 -20.47 -0.51
N GLU A 400 -9.59 -19.27 -1.02
CA GLU A 400 -10.10 -18.80 -2.31
C GLU A 400 -9.15 -19.10 -3.49
N TRP A 401 -7.93 -19.56 -3.21
CA TRP A 401 -6.87 -19.74 -4.22
C TRP A 401 -7.23 -20.74 -5.32
N ALA A 402 -7.89 -21.84 -4.94
CA ALA A 402 -8.29 -22.90 -5.87
C ALA A 402 -9.24 -22.40 -6.97
N ASP A 403 -10.07 -21.41 -6.63
CA ASP A 403 -11.01 -20.77 -7.56
C ASP A 403 -10.35 -19.59 -8.30
N ALA A 404 -9.51 -18.82 -7.61
CA ALA A 404 -8.84 -17.64 -8.18
C ALA A 404 -7.79 -18.00 -9.25
N LEU A 405 -6.97 -19.03 -9.03
CA LEU A 405 -5.86 -19.37 -9.93
C LEU A 405 -6.29 -19.73 -11.36
N PRO A 406 -7.33 -20.56 -11.59
CA PRO A 406 -7.87 -20.78 -12.93
C PRO A 406 -8.33 -19.49 -13.63
N ILE A 407 -8.92 -18.57 -12.88
CA ILE A 407 -9.39 -17.28 -13.40
C ILE A 407 -8.20 -16.42 -13.81
N LEU A 408 -7.16 -16.33 -12.98
CA LEU A 408 -5.91 -15.63 -13.33
C LEU A 408 -5.27 -16.23 -14.58
N ARG A 409 -5.15 -17.57 -14.68
CA ARG A 409 -4.58 -18.26 -15.85
C ARG A 409 -5.37 -18.05 -17.14
N SER A 410 -6.67 -17.79 -17.06
CA SER A 410 -7.51 -17.53 -18.23
C SER A 410 -7.42 -16.09 -18.74
N HIS A 411 -7.03 -15.14 -17.90
CA HIS A 411 -6.98 -13.71 -18.24
C HIS A 411 -5.55 -13.16 -18.38
N PHE A 412 -4.56 -13.83 -17.78
CA PHE A 412 -3.17 -13.39 -17.72
C PHE A 412 -2.20 -14.55 -17.97
N ARG A 413 -0.98 -14.20 -18.36
CA ARG A 413 0.14 -15.15 -18.36
C ARG A 413 0.65 -15.29 -16.92
N VAL A 414 0.64 -16.50 -16.39
CA VAL A 414 1.04 -16.80 -15.00
C VAL A 414 2.29 -17.68 -14.97
N ILE A 415 3.25 -17.36 -14.10
CA ILE A 415 4.39 -18.19 -13.73
C ILE A 415 4.23 -18.59 -12.26
N GLU A 416 4.51 -19.85 -11.94
CA GLU A 416 4.34 -20.42 -10.60
C GLU A 416 5.67 -20.92 -10.04
N GLY A 417 5.80 -20.92 -8.70
CA GLY A 417 6.94 -21.44 -7.95
C GLY A 417 8.00 -20.40 -7.58
N SER A 418 8.02 -19.23 -8.23
CA SER A 418 8.93 -18.14 -7.89
C SER A 418 8.40 -16.78 -8.34
N PHE A 419 8.82 -15.73 -7.65
CA PHE A 419 8.70 -14.36 -8.13
C PHE A 419 9.49 -14.15 -9.42
N ALA A 420 8.93 -13.42 -10.38
CA ALA A 420 9.62 -13.07 -11.61
C ALA A 420 10.75 -12.07 -11.32
N SER A 421 11.91 -12.26 -11.96
CA SER A 421 12.95 -11.23 -11.97
C SER A 421 12.44 -9.99 -12.67
N LEU A 422 12.70 -8.82 -12.09
CA LEU A 422 12.43 -7.55 -12.73
C LEU A 422 13.58 -7.23 -13.70
N THR A 423 13.26 -7.08 -14.97
CA THR A 423 14.18 -6.48 -15.95
C THR A 423 14.20 -4.97 -15.75
N GLU A 424 15.39 -4.36 -15.89
CA GLU A 424 15.54 -2.90 -15.88
C GLU A 424 14.71 -2.20 -16.96
#